data_AF-A0A6H2FVY0-F1
#
_entry.id   AF-A0A6H2FVY0-F1
#
_cell.length_a   1.000
_cell.length_b   1.000
_cell.length_c   1.000
_cell.angle_alpha   90.00
_cell.angle_beta   90.00
_cell.angle_gamma   90.00
#
_symmetry.space_group_name_H-M   'P 1'
#
loop_
_entity.id
_entity.type
_entity.pdbx_description
1 polymer ?
#
loop_
_entity_poly.entity_id
_entity_poly.type
_entity_poly.pdbx_seq_one_letter_code
_entity_poly.pdbx_strand_id
1 'polypeptide(L)'
;IGKNFHEDPQILHYEAYDYGILLKPGMVFTIEPMINIGHHDVYLANDNWTVRTKDKTNSAQYEHTILITNIGKKILTLRKEEKSIFKNI
;
A
#
# COMPACT_ATOMS: atom_id res chain seq x y z
N ILE A 1 -2.37 -4.00 9.73
CA ILE A 1 -3.29 -3.03 10.37
C ILE A 1 -4.52 -3.77 10.87
N GLY A 2 -4.97 -3.51 12.10
CA GLY A 2 -6.11 -4.23 12.68
C GLY A 2 -6.19 -3.98 14.18
N LYS A 3 -5.48 -4.78 14.96
CA LYS A 3 -5.32 -4.50 16.40
C LYS A 3 -4.14 -3.57 16.66
N ASN A 4 -3.06 -3.75 15.90
CA ASN A 4 -1.91 -2.86 15.89
C ASN A 4 -1.91 -1.98 14.64
N PHE A 5 -1.14 -0.88 14.69
CA PHE A 5 -1.06 0.06 13.57
C PHE A 5 -0.37 -0.59 12.36
N HIS A 6 0.83 -1.14 12.56
CA HIS A 6 1.50 -2.03 11.60
C HIS A 6 1.63 -3.44 12.20
N GLU A 7 1.25 -4.45 11.43
CA GLU A 7 1.34 -5.88 11.76
C GLU A 7 1.33 -6.69 10.47
N ASP A 8 1.76 -7.95 10.54
CA ASP A 8 1.78 -8.87 9.39
C ASP A 8 0.40 -8.98 8.69
N PRO A 9 0.37 -9.23 7.37
CA PRO A 9 1.52 -9.46 6.49
C PRO A 9 2.20 -8.16 6.02
N GLN A 10 3.50 -8.25 5.74
CA GLN A 10 4.22 -7.23 4.98
C GLN A 10 3.86 -7.36 3.48
N ILE A 11 3.36 -6.28 2.89
CA ILE A 11 3.05 -6.22 1.45
C ILE A 11 4.10 -5.34 0.76
N LEU A 12 4.93 -5.95 -0.10
CA LEU A 12 6.00 -5.27 -0.82
C LEU A 12 5.48 -4.81 -2.20
N HIS A 13 5.87 -3.59 -2.60
CA HIS A 13 5.42 -2.95 -3.86
C HIS A 13 6.49 -2.95 -4.95
N TYR A 14 7.46 -3.85 -4.84
CA TYR A 14 8.52 -4.10 -5.81
C TYR A 14 8.64 -5.60 -6.03
N GLU A 15 9.45 -6.01 -7.02
CA GLU A 15 9.69 -7.42 -7.29
C GLU A 15 10.32 -8.09 -6.06
N ALA A 16 9.52 -8.91 -5.39
CA ALA A 16 9.89 -9.61 -4.18
C ALA A 16 9.17 -10.95 -4.12
N TYR A 17 9.78 -11.91 -3.41
CA TYR A 17 9.11 -13.16 -3.10
C TYR A 17 8.08 -12.92 -2.01
N ASP A 18 6.83 -13.33 -2.26
CA ASP A 18 5.69 -13.16 -1.34
C ASP A 18 5.65 -14.24 -0.25
N TYR A 19 6.68 -15.08 -0.15
CA TYR A 19 6.80 -16.20 0.79
C TYR A 19 5.60 -17.17 0.75
N GLY A 20 4.83 -17.20 -0.35
CA GLY A 20 3.65 -18.05 -0.49
C GLY A 20 2.49 -17.63 0.42
N ILE A 21 2.37 -16.35 0.78
CA ILE A 21 1.25 -15.85 1.60
C ILE A 21 -0.08 -16.11 0.89
N LEU A 22 -0.95 -16.88 1.53
CA LEU A 22 -2.32 -17.12 1.09
C LEU A 22 -3.28 -16.13 1.75
N LEU A 23 -3.96 -15.32 0.95
CA LEU A 23 -4.99 -14.40 1.42
C LEU A 23 -6.22 -15.18 1.90
N LYS A 24 -6.65 -14.90 3.14
CA LYS A 24 -7.80 -15.55 3.79
C LYS A 24 -8.85 -14.52 4.21
N PRO A 25 -10.14 -14.89 4.18
CA PRO A 25 -11.21 -14.03 4.68
C PRO A 25 -10.93 -13.54 6.11
N GLY A 26 -11.20 -12.25 6.37
CA GLY A 26 -10.92 -11.60 7.65
C GLY A 26 -9.56 -10.91 7.73
N MET A 27 -8.63 -11.19 6.81
CA MET A 27 -7.36 -10.45 6.75
C MET A 27 -7.59 -9.00 6.32
N VAL A 28 -6.90 -8.07 6.98
CA VAL A 28 -6.92 -6.65 6.69
C VAL A 28 -5.50 -6.14 6.50
N PHE A 29 -5.24 -5.46 5.40
CA PHE A 29 -3.93 -4.89 5.07
C PHE A 29 -4.08 -3.65 4.19
N THR A 30 -3.00 -2.91 4.05
CA THR A 30 -2.90 -1.74 3.17
C THR A 30 -2.26 -2.15 1.85
N ILE A 31 -2.69 -1.50 0.77
CA ILE A 31 -1.91 -1.41 -0.47
C ILE A 31 -1.58 0.08 -0.62
N GLU A 32 -0.30 0.40 -0.59
CA GLU A 32 0.20 1.78 -0.40
C GLU A 32 1.45 2.10 -1.26
N PRO A 33 1.42 1.82 -2.58
CA PRO A 33 2.60 1.98 -3.42
C PRO A 33 3.07 3.43 -3.49
N MET A 34 4.38 3.62 -3.32
CA MET A 34 5.08 4.88 -3.58
C MET A 34 5.82 4.75 -4.91
N ILE A 35 5.55 5.64 -5.86
CA ILE A 35 6.10 5.61 -7.22
C ILE A 35 6.95 6.87 -7.43
N ASN A 36 8.22 6.67 -7.79
CA ASN A 36 9.15 7.75 -8.11
C ASN A 36 9.20 7.97 -9.63
N ILE A 37 9.38 9.23 -10.06
CA ILE A 37 9.64 9.54 -11.48
C ILE A 37 11.00 8.97 -11.92
N GLY A 38 12.01 9.11 -11.06
CA GLY A 38 13.37 8.60 -11.30
C GLY A 38 13.60 7.22 -10.68
N HIS A 39 14.67 7.11 -9.90
CA HIS A 39 15.13 5.85 -9.31
C HIS A 39 14.43 5.53 -7.98
N HIS A 40 14.43 4.24 -7.59
CA HIS A 40 13.82 3.77 -6.33
C HIS A 40 14.64 4.15 -5.09
N ASP A 41 15.89 4.58 -5.26
CA ASP A 41 16.79 4.96 -4.19
C ASP A 41 16.26 6.12 -3.32
N VAL A 42 16.21 5.91 -2.01
CA VAL A 42 15.78 6.90 -1.02
C VAL A 42 16.78 7.08 0.12
N TYR A 43 16.65 8.16 0.88
CA TYR A 43 17.35 8.37 2.15
C TYR A 43 16.41 8.98 3.20
N LEU A 44 16.70 8.72 4.47
CA LEU A 44 16.06 9.36 5.62
C LEU A 44 16.75 10.71 5.88
N ALA A 45 15.98 11.79 5.93
CA ALA A 45 16.48 13.12 6.23
C ALA A 45 16.87 13.25 7.71
N ASN A 46 17.56 14.35 8.04
CA ASN A 46 18.09 14.60 9.39
C ASN A 46 17.00 14.80 10.46
N ASP A 47 15.73 14.98 10.07
CA ASP A 47 14.59 15.05 10.99
C ASP A 47 14.15 13.67 11.49
N ASN A 48 14.76 12.58 11.00
CA ASN A 48 14.43 11.19 11.31
C ASN A 48 13.02 10.75 10.91
N TRP A 49 12.36 11.48 10.02
CA TRP A 49 11.00 11.17 9.55
C TRP A 49 10.85 11.27 8.04
N THR A 50 11.39 12.33 7.44
CA THR A 50 11.17 12.61 6.01
C THR A 50 12.02 11.67 5.17
N VAL A 51 11.38 10.83 4.37
CA VAL A 51 12.03 10.01 3.35
C VAL A 51 12.01 10.77 2.03
N ARG A 52 13.17 10.90 1.37
CA ARG A 52 13.32 11.61 0.09
C ARG A 52 13.99 10.73 -0.95
N THR A 53 13.63 10.90 -2.22
CA THR A 53 14.35 10.33 -3.35
C THR A 53 15.79 10.86 -3.38
N LYS A 54 16.77 9.98 -3.62
CA LYS A 54 18.19 10.41 -3.70
C LYS A 54 18.43 11.32 -4.91
N ASP A 55 17.70 11.09 -6.00
CA ASP A 55 17.76 11.89 -7.22
C ASP A 55 16.94 13.19 -7.17
N LYS A 56 16.20 13.43 -6.06
CA LYS A 56 15.38 14.62 -5.81
C LYS A 56 14.21 14.80 -6.80
N THR A 57 13.85 13.76 -7.54
CA THR A 57 12.65 13.77 -8.40
C THR A 57 11.38 13.57 -7.58
N ASN A 58 10.23 13.91 -8.17
CA ASN A 58 8.94 13.76 -7.51
C ASN A 58 8.59 12.29 -7.26
N SER A 59 7.88 12.06 -6.16
CA SER A 59 7.26 10.79 -5.81
C SER A 59 5.76 11.03 -5.55
N ALA A 60 4.95 10.02 -5.83
CA ALA A 60 3.53 10.02 -5.52
C ALA A 60 3.17 8.72 -4.79
N GLN A 61 2.22 8.81 -3.87
CA GLN A 61 1.68 7.68 -3.15
C GLN A 61 0.16 7.74 -3.15
N TYR A 62 -0.46 6.56 -3.16
CA TYR A 62 -1.87 6.40 -2.86
C TYR A 62 -2.07 5.17 -1.98
N GLU A 63 -3.06 5.20 -1.09
CA GLU A 63 -3.27 4.11 -0.14
C GLU A 63 -4.75 3.77 0.06
N HIS A 64 -5.02 2.47 0.18
CA HIS A 64 -6.27 1.97 0.71
C HIS A 64 -6.08 0.82 1.69
N THR A 65 -6.95 0.76 2.69
CA THR A 65 -7.10 -0.39 3.57
C THR A 65 -8.13 -1.37 2.98
N ILE A 66 -7.72 -2.62 2.83
CA ILE A 66 -8.48 -3.69 2.17
C ILE A 66 -8.80 -4.79 3.17
N LEU A 67 -10.06 -5.23 3.21
CA LEU A 67 -10.52 -6.42 3.89
C LEU A 67 -10.75 -7.55 2.89
N ILE A 68 -10.15 -8.71 3.11
CA ILE A 68 -10.46 -9.93 2.36
C ILE A 68 -11.75 -10.56 2.90
N THR A 69 -12.64 -10.95 2.00
CA THR A 69 -13.92 -11.58 2.30
C THR A 69 -14.00 -12.97 1.67
N ASN A 70 -15.03 -13.75 2.01
CA ASN A 70 -15.24 -15.08 1.43
C ASN A 70 -15.43 -15.07 -0.09
N ILE A 71 -15.79 -13.91 -0.67
CA ILE A 71 -16.12 -13.78 -2.10
C ILE A 71 -15.21 -12.77 -2.82
N GLY A 72 -14.15 -12.29 -2.18
CA GLY A 72 -13.23 -11.33 -2.77
C GLY A 72 -12.69 -10.34 -1.75
N LYS A 73 -12.87 -9.04 -2.01
CA LYS A 73 -12.31 -7.95 -1.21
C LYS A 73 -13.30 -6.81 -1.01
N LYS A 74 -13.14 -6.07 0.08
CA LYS A 74 -13.82 -4.81 0.36
C LYS A 74 -12.78 -3.73 0.65
N ILE A 75 -12.86 -2.62 -0.07
CA ILE A 75 -12.03 -1.44 0.17
C ILE A 75 -12.70 -0.63 1.30
N LEU A 76 -12.08 -0.61 2.48
CA LEU A 76 -12.67 0.01 3.68
C LEU A 76 -12.60 1.54 3.64
N THR A 77 -11.60 2.07 2.94
CA THR A 77 -11.32 3.51 2.82
C THR A 77 -11.79 4.12 1.50
N LEU A 78 -12.65 3.40 0.75
CA LEU A 78 -13.15 3.87 -0.54
C LEU A 78 -14.10 5.05 -0.36
N ARG A 79 -13.80 6.17 -1.03
CA ARG A 79 -14.61 7.38 -1.03
C ARG A 79 -15.77 7.27 -2.02
N LYS A 80 -16.79 8.11 -1.86
CA LYS A 80 -18.01 8.04 -2.70
C LYS A 80 -17.71 8.39 -4.15
N GLU A 81 -16.82 9.36 -4.36
CA GLU A 81 -16.43 9.92 -5.66
C GLU A 81 -15.60 8.93 -6.48
N GLU A 82 -14.91 8.01 -5.80
CA GLU A 82 -14.07 6.98 -6.42
C GLU A 82 -14.88 5.80 -6.96
N LYS A 83 -16.12 5.62 -6.49
CA LYS A 83 -16.96 4.46 -6.88
C LYS A 83 -17.16 4.35 -8.39
N SER A 84 -17.18 5.48 -9.11
CA SER A 84 -17.32 5.48 -10.57
C SER A 84 -16.12 4.85 -11.27
N ILE A 85 -14.92 5.01 -10.70
CA ILE A 85 -13.66 4.47 -11.24
C ILE A 85 -13.65 2.95 -11.10
N PHE A 86 -14.15 2.43 -9.98
CA PHE A 86 -14.14 0.98 -9.67
C PHE A 86 -15.41 0.25 -10.12
N LYS A 87 -16.34 0.89 -10.85
CA LYS A 87 -17.56 0.22 -11.33
C LYS A 87 -17.31 -0.87 -12.39
N ASN A 88 -16.11 -0.90 -12.98
CA ASN A 88 -15.75 -1.76 -14.10
C ASN A 88 -14.58 -2.72 -13.79
N ILE A 89 -14.21 -2.89 -12.51
CA ILE A 89 -13.10 -3.76 -12.03
C ILE A 89 -13.63 -4.67 -10.93
#